data_AF-A0A3C2B4I9-F1
#
_entry.id   AF-A0A3C2B4I9-F1
#
_cell.length_a   1.000
_cell.length_b   1.000
_cell.length_c   1.000
_cell.angle_alpha   90.00
_cell.angle_beta   90.00
_cell.angle_gamma   90.00
#
_symmetry.space_group_name_H-M   'P 1'
#
loop_
_entity.id
_entity.type
_entity.pdbx_description
1 polymer ?
#
loop_
_entity_poly.entity_id
_entity_poly.type
_entity_poly.pdbx_seq_one_letter_code
_entity_poly.pdbx_strand_id
1 'polypeptide(L)'
;MGRPAALSRDRIIDAAIALVEEHGADALSARRLGTVLGCDATALYRHFANMGDLAREVGDRFLGLVDTKRRRNDDWRSTVRRICVELRRVQLQHPRLAALVSAEPTQLENETR
;
A
#
# COMPACT_ATOMS: atom_id res chain seq x y z
N MET A 1 -13.14 -12.73 -26.70
CA MET A 1 -13.25 -11.89 -25.48
C MET A 1 -12.80 -12.73 -24.29
N GLY A 2 -11.70 -12.33 -23.65
CA GLY A 2 -11.14 -13.10 -22.52
C GLY A 2 -11.98 -12.91 -21.26
N ARG A 3 -12.23 -14.00 -20.54
CA ARG A 3 -12.89 -13.98 -19.22
C ARG A 3 -12.18 -12.94 -18.34
N PRO A 4 -12.90 -12.00 -17.69
CA PRO A 4 -12.24 -11.05 -16.80
C PRO A 4 -11.41 -11.84 -15.79
N ALA A 5 -10.11 -11.51 -15.71
CA ALA A 5 -9.23 -12.14 -14.75
C ALA A 5 -9.90 -12.07 -13.38
N ALA A 6 -9.90 -13.17 -12.63
CA ALA A 6 -10.63 -13.26 -11.37
C ALA A 6 -10.18 -12.11 -10.45
N LEU A 7 -11.15 -11.49 -9.78
CA LEU A 7 -10.87 -10.47 -8.77
C LEU A 7 -10.09 -11.16 -7.64
N SER A 8 -8.94 -10.61 -7.28
CA SER A 8 -8.09 -11.11 -6.20
C SER A 8 -7.68 -9.95 -5.30
N ARG A 9 -7.27 -10.29 -4.07
CA ARG A 9 -6.82 -9.32 -3.08
C ARG A 9 -5.65 -8.48 -3.61
N ASP A 10 -4.62 -9.16 -4.13
CA ASP A 10 -3.44 -8.50 -4.70
C ASP A 10 -3.80 -7.55 -5.85
N ARG A 11 -4.68 -7.98 -6.75
CA ARG A 11 -5.08 -7.15 -7.89
C ARG A 11 -5.86 -5.90 -7.45
N ILE A 12 -6.68 -6.00 -6.40
CA ILE A 12 -7.37 -4.85 -5.82
C ILE A 12 -6.35 -3.89 -5.19
N ILE A 13 -5.36 -4.41 -4.46
CA ILE A 13 -4.29 -3.60 -3.85
C ILE A 13 -3.44 -2.92 -4.91
N ASP A 14 -3.06 -3.62 -5.98
CA ASP A 14 -2.27 -3.05 -7.08
C ASP A 14 -3.04 -1.91 -7.78
N ALA A 15 -4.34 -2.10 -8.02
CA ALA A 15 -5.19 -1.06 -8.59
C ALA A 15 -5.37 0.13 -7.63
N ALA A 16 -5.46 -0.12 -6.32
CA ALA A 16 -5.53 0.92 -5.31
C ALA A 16 -4.24 1.74 -5.23
N ILE A 17 -3.08 1.08 -5.28
CA ILE A 17 -1.77 1.73 -5.36
C ILE A 17 -1.71 2.64 -6.60
N ALA A 18 -2.04 2.10 -7.77
CA ALA A 18 -2.03 2.86 -9.02
C ALA A 18 -2.99 4.08 -8.96
N LEU A 19 -4.18 3.90 -8.40
CA LEU A 19 -5.17 4.96 -8.25
C LEU A 19 -4.67 6.08 -7.32
N VAL A 20 -4.02 5.74 -6.20
CA VAL A 20 -3.46 6.72 -5.27
C VAL A 20 -2.25 7.42 -5.88
N GLU A 21 -1.38 6.69 -6.58
CA GLU A 21 -0.26 7.26 -7.33
C GLU A 21 -0.73 8.25 -8.40
N GLU A 22 -1.83 7.99 -9.09
CA GLU A 22 -2.33 8.85 -10.17
C GLU A 22 -3.18 10.04 -9.68
N HIS A 23 -3.98 9.84 -8.63
CA HIS A 23 -5.00 10.81 -8.23
C HIS A 23 -4.96 11.24 -6.76
N GLY A 24 -4.03 10.72 -5.96
CA GLY A 24 -3.90 11.01 -4.53
C GLY A 24 -4.80 10.15 -3.64
N ALA A 25 -4.57 10.23 -2.32
CA ALA A 25 -5.24 9.38 -1.33
C ALA A 25 -6.77 9.53 -1.32
N ASP A 26 -7.28 10.75 -1.49
CA ASP A 26 -8.72 11.05 -1.51
C ASP A 26 -9.47 10.37 -2.68
N ALA A 27 -8.74 9.91 -3.70
CA ALA A 27 -9.32 9.17 -4.82
C ALA A 27 -9.70 7.74 -4.46
N LEU A 28 -9.16 7.19 -3.36
CA LEU A 28 -9.35 5.80 -2.96
C LEU A 28 -10.79 5.57 -2.48
N SER A 29 -11.62 5.03 -3.37
CA SER A 29 -13.03 4.72 -3.07
C SER A 29 -13.47 3.44 -3.78
N ALA A 30 -14.42 2.73 -3.17
CA ALA A 30 -14.96 1.49 -3.72
C ALA A 30 -15.55 1.68 -5.13
N ARG A 31 -16.19 2.84 -5.38
CA ARG A 31 -16.78 3.19 -6.68
C ARG A 31 -15.71 3.35 -7.76
N ARG A 32 -14.65 4.14 -7.51
CA ARG A 32 -13.58 4.35 -8.49
C ARG A 32 -12.81 3.05 -8.75
N LEU A 33 -12.54 2.27 -7.71
CA LEU A 33 -11.91 0.95 -7.85
C LEU A 33 -12.78 -0.01 -8.67
N GLY A 34 -14.09 -0.04 -8.42
CA GLY A 34 -15.02 -0.84 -9.22
C GLY A 34 -14.96 -0.46 -10.70
N THR A 35 -14.95 0.83 -11.02
CA THR A 35 -14.77 1.32 -12.40
C THR A 35 -13.44 0.87 -13.00
N VAL A 36 -12.32 1.05 -12.30
CA VAL A 36 -10.97 0.66 -12.77
C VAL A 36 -10.86 -0.86 -12.99
N LEU A 37 -11.46 -1.65 -12.10
CA LEU A 37 -11.38 -3.11 -12.12
C LEU A 37 -12.46 -3.76 -13.00
N GLY A 38 -13.43 -2.98 -13.50
CA GLY A 38 -14.57 -3.48 -14.27
C GLY A 38 -15.50 -4.37 -13.45
N CYS A 39 -15.69 -4.06 -12.16
CA CYS A 39 -16.55 -4.81 -11.26
C CYS A 39 -17.51 -3.90 -10.48
N ASP A 40 -18.56 -4.50 -9.94
CA ASP A 40 -19.42 -3.80 -8.98
C ASP A 40 -18.62 -3.49 -7.70
N ALA A 41 -18.85 -2.32 -7.10
CA ALA A 41 -18.15 -1.89 -5.89
C ALA A 41 -18.33 -2.87 -4.72
N THR A 42 -19.48 -3.56 -4.65
CA THR A 42 -19.75 -4.56 -3.61
C THR A 42 -18.86 -5.80 -3.71
N ALA A 43 -18.29 -6.08 -4.88
CA ALA A 43 -17.37 -7.20 -5.07
C ALA A 43 -16.06 -7.01 -4.26
N LEU A 44 -15.64 -5.76 -4.04
CA LEU A 44 -14.46 -5.44 -3.23
C LEU A 44 -14.64 -5.87 -1.77
N TYR A 45 -15.86 -5.74 -1.22
CA TYR A 45 -16.15 -6.10 0.16
C TYR A 45 -16.16 -7.62 0.43
N ARG A 46 -15.99 -8.44 -0.60
CA ARG A 46 -15.70 -9.88 -0.43
C ARG A 46 -14.25 -10.16 -0.03
N HIS A 47 -13.35 -9.20 -0.26
CA HIS A 47 -11.91 -9.32 -0.01
C HIS A 47 -11.42 -8.47 1.19
N PHE A 48 -12.21 -7.46 1.56
CA PHE A 48 -11.91 -6.49 2.62
C PHE A 48 -13.20 -6.17 3.39
N ALA A 49 -13.15 -6.03 4.72
CA ALA A 49 -14.37 -5.73 5.46
C ALA A 49 -14.84 -4.27 5.23
N ASN A 50 -13.90 -3.36 4.98
CA ASN A 50 -14.18 -1.97 4.63
C ASN A 50 -13.02 -1.36 3.81
N MET A 51 -13.21 -0.13 3.32
CA MET A 51 -12.18 0.60 2.57
C MET A 51 -10.95 0.99 3.41
N GLY A 52 -11.11 1.13 4.73
CA GLY A 52 -10.01 1.37 5.65
C GLY A 52 -9.07 0.16 5.73
N ASP A 53 -9.60 -1.07 5.75
CA ASP A 53 -8.77 -2.28 5.72
C ASP A 53 -7.95 -2.37 4.43
N LEU A 54 -8.55 -2.03 3.28
CA LEU A 54 -7.81 -1.93 2.03
C LEU A 54 -6.72 -0.84 2.10
N ALA A 55 -7.03 0.33 2.67
CA ALA A 55 -6.04 1.40 2.82
C ALA A 55 -4.86 0.98 3.71
N ARG A 56 -5.11 0.25 4.81
CA ARG A 56 -4.05 -0.31 5.66
C ARG A 56 -3.17 -1.27 4.90
N GLU A 57 -3.73 -2.14 4.06
CA GLU A 57 -2.95 -3.08 3.26
C GLU A 57 -2.15 -2.43 2.13
N VAL A 58 -2.69 -1.38 1.51
CA VAL A 58 -1.93 -0.53 0.59
C VAL A 58 -0.74 0.09 1.33
N GLY A 59 -0.95 0.60 2.54
CA GLY A 59 0.11 1.15 3.38
C GLY A 59 1.15 0.12 3.80
N ASP A 60 0.72 -1.08 4.19
CA ASP A 60 1.61 -2.18 4.55
C ASP A 60 2.48 -2.60 3.35
N ARG A 61 1.89 -2.73 2.16
CA ARG A 61 2.63 -3.03 0.93
C ARG A 61 3.62 -1.93 0.56
N PHE A 62 3.26 -0.68 0.80
CA PHE A 62 4.15 0.47 0.64
C PHE A 62 5.34 0.41 1.62
N LEU A 63 5.10 0.10 2.89
CA LEU A 63 6.16 -0.08 3.89
C LEU A 63 7.09 -1.25 3.52
N GLY A 64 6.56 -2.29 2.88
CA GLY A 64 7.34 -3.42 2.34
C GLY A 64 8.37 -3.04 1.26
N LEU A 65 8.30 -1.83 0.70
CA LEU A 65 9.34 -1.31 -0.22
C LEU A 65 10.61 -0.87 0.52
N VAL A 66 10.53 -0.63 1.82
CA VAL A 66 11.66 -0.19 2.64
C VAL A 66 12.53 -1.39 3.00
N ASP A 67 13.81 -1.36 2.62
CA ASP A 67 14.74 -2.42 3.00
C ASP A 67 15.16 -2.32 4.47
N THR A 68 14.43 -3.01 5.32
CA THR A 68 14.69 -3.11 6.76
C THR A 68 15.69 -4.21 7.13
N LYS A 69 16.19 -5.00 6.17
CA LYS A 69 17.02 -6.17 6.48
C LYS A 69 18.33 -5.76 7.14
N ARG A 70 18.59 -6.32 8.34
CA ARG A 70 19.84 -6.13 9.07
C ARG A 70 21.03 -6.59 8.21
N ARG A 71 22.08 -5.78 8.15
CA ARG A 71 23.34 -6.16 7.50
C ARG A 71 24.30 -6.75 8.54
N ARG A 72 25.15 -7.67 8.09
CA ARG A 72 26.19 -8.26 8.93
C ARG A 72 27.19 -7.15 9.30
N ASN A 73 27.47 -7.01 10.60
CA ASN A 73 28.38 -6.01 11.19
C ASN A 73 27.83 -4.57 11.33
N ASP A 74 26.57 -4.28 11.01
CA ASP A 74 25.99 -2.99 11.37
C ASP A 74 25.80 -2.91 12.90
N ASP A 75 26.28 -1.83 13.50
CA ASP A 75 25.79 -1.43 14.82
C ASP A 75 24.32 -0.95 14.71
N TRP A 76 23.63 -0.87 15.86
CA TRP A 76 22.21 -0.53 15.88
C TRP A 76 21.93 0.90 15.37
N ARG A 77 22.84 1.87 15.58
CA ARG A 77 22.67 3.24 15.09
C ARG A 77 22.83 3.29 13.57
N SER A 78 23.81 2.56 13.04
CA SER A 78 24.02 2.41 11.60
C SER A 78 22.82 1.75 10.92
N THR A 79 22.24 0.73 11.57
CA THR A 79 21.01 0.08 11.10
C THR A 79 19.82 1.06 11.05
N VAL A 80 19.54 1.76 12.15
CA VAL A 80 18.44 2.74 12.21
C VAL A 80 18.62 3.85 11.19
N ARG A 81 19.83 4.41 11.09
CA ARG A 81 20.14 5.46 10.10
C ARG A 81 19.84 5.01 8.68
N ARG A 82 20.27 3.79 8.30
CA ARG A 82 20.02 3.23 6.97
C ARG A 82 18.53 3.06 6.71
N ILE A 83 17.78 2.52 7.66
CA ILE A 83 16.33 2.36 7.54
C ILE A 83 15.63 3.72 7.36
N CYS A 84 15.99 4.73 8.15
CA CYS A 84 15.43 6.07 8.00
C CYS A 84 15.74 6.71 6.64
N VAL A 85 16.94 6.49 6.10
CA VAL A 85 17.34 6.98 4.78
C VAL A 85 16.55 6.28 3.67
N GLU A 86 16.39 4.95 3.75
CA GLU A 86 15.59 4.19 2.78
C GLU A 86 14.10 4.55 2.86
N LEU A 87 13.55 4.68 4.06
CA LEU A 87 12.17 5.14 4.25
C LEU A 87 11.97 6.53 3.62
N ARG A 88 12.87 7.48 3.89
CA ARG A 88 12.83 8.81 3.29
C ARG A 88 12.91 8.75 1.77
N ARG A 89 13.79 7.91 1.22
CA ARG A 89 13.94 7.71 -0.23
C ARG A 89 12.62 7.20 -0.84
N VAL A 90 12.02 6.16 -0.27
CA VAL A 90 10.76 5.58 -0.73
C VAL A 90 9.62 6.61 -0.64
N GLN A 91 9.52 7.35 0.46
CA GLN A 91 8.51 8.43 0.60
C GLN A 91 8.67 9.53 -0.44
N LEU A 92 9.90 9.93 -0.77
CA LEU A 92 10.16 10.95 -1.79
C LEU A 92 9.88 10.44 -3.21
N GLN A 93 10.01 9.15 -3.46
CA GLN A 93 9.65 8.53 -4.75
C GLN A 93 8.14 8.39 -4.92
N HIS A 94 7.41 8.25 -3.81
CA HIS A 94 5.98 7.96 -3.78
C HIS A 94 5.23 8.89 -2.81
N PRO A 95 5.24 10.22 -3.06
CA PRO A 95 4.73 11.20 -2.10
C PRO A 95 3.23 11.02 -1.81
N ARG A 96 2.47 10.50 -2.77
CA ARG A 96 1.02 10.27 -2.64
C ARG A 96 0.70 9.05 -1.78
N LEU A 97 1.46 7.96 -1.93
CA LEU A 97 1.35 6.81 -1.04
C LEU A 97 1.85 7.15 0.37
N ALA A 98 2.94 7.92 0.48
CA ALA A 98 3.45 8.38 1.77
C ALA A 98 2.40 9.17 2.58
N ALA A 99 1.59 10.01 1.90
CA ALA A 99 0.50 10.74 2.52
C ALA A 99 -0.60 9.81 3.06
N LEU A 100 -0.89 8.69 2.39
CA LEU A 100 -1.85 7.69 2.86
C LEU A 100 -1.40 7.04 4.17
N VAL A 101 -0.13 6.64 4.26
CA VAL A 101 0.42 5.94 5.45
C VAL A 101 0.67 6.89 6.62
N SER A 102 0.85 8.19 6.34
CA SER A 102 1.03 9.21 7.39
C SER A 102 -0.27 9.56 8.11
N ALA A 103 -1.43 9.23 7.53
CA ALA A 103 -2.74 9.57 8.08
C ALA A 103 -3.28 8.50 9.06
N GLU A 104 -2.91 7.24 8.88
CA GLU A 104 -3.43 6.11 9.66
C GLU A 104 -2.33 5.04 9.84
N PRO A 105 -2.02 4.60 11.08
CA PRO A 105 -1.12 3.48 11.30
C PRO A 105 -1.71 2.21 10.67
N THR A 106 -0.88 1.45 9.94
CA THR A 106 -1.31 0.24 9.23
C THR A 106 -1.61 -0.91 10.19
N GLN A 107 -0.89 -1.00 11.31
CA GLN A 107 -0.95 -2.07 12.33
C GLN A 107 -0.74 -3.49 11.76
N LEU A 108 -0.04 -3.60 10.62
CA LEU A 108 0.17 -4.85 9.88
C LEU A 108 1.64 -5.32 9.97
N GLU A 109 1.96 -6.42 9.28
CA GLU A 109 3.24 -7.13 9.39
C GLU A 109 4.45 -6.24 9.11
N ASN A 110 4.38 -5.36 8.09
CA ASN A 110 5.52 -4.53 7.70
C ASN A 110 5.77 -3.37 8.68
N GLU A 111 4.78 -2.96 9.46
CA GLU A 111 4.93 -1.95 10.52
C GLU A 111 5.44 -2.54 11.84
N THR A 112 5.22 -3.83 12.08
CA THR A 112 5.49 -4.49 13.38
C THR A 112 6.81 -5.28 13.44
N ARG A 113 7.63 -5.22 12.37
CA ARG A 113 8.91 -5.94 12.24
C ARG A 113 10.10 -5.30 12.93
#